data_AF-A0A0U5AWZ8-F1
#
_entry.id   AF-A0A0U5AWZ8-F1
#
_cell.length_a   1.000
_cell.length_b   1.000
_cell.length_c   1.000
_cell.angle_alpha   90.00
_cell.angle_beta   90.00
_cell.angle_gamma   90.00
#
_symmetry.space_group_name_H-M   'P 1'
#
loop_
_entity.id
_entity.type
_entity.pdbx_description
1 polymer ?
#
loop_
_entity_poly.entity_id
_entity_poly.type
_entity_poly.pdbx_seq_one_letter_code
_entity_poly.pdbx_strand_id
1 'polypeptide(L)'
;MKKIKRNPFEIFGITPQLAKELSDETLYKIIKAIYRTLQLHYHPDRGGDTKKALELNLAFEAINYEKNPQAFIHYKKAYLQRLSRKTLKTELNILEQNLRKLTYHQELLKERFWQFLEKNFQYLKDLYREGFVLKVKLLDIISHINYSDYPGFKKKKQLFKELIFTPDTILKKAGINPKFILLKNYRLLGSVRRDYIEPWALMERTLKEEKFFLKDYLKKETFLKEIIMFLAPEIRGNSYLFFYHPSEPQKIYLEGLVLKLEEITQLEFLEILQKETIEGHEDERTQGLPPLDIPFPQHKD
;
A
#
# COMPACT_ATOMS: atom_id res chain seq x y z
N MET A 1 -57.83 -23.24 -11.85
CA MET A 1 -57.04 -22.02 -12.15
C MET A 1 -55.55 -22.37 -12.19
N LYS A 2 -54.86 -22.18 -13.34
CA LYS A 2 -53.40 -22.40 -13.42
C LYS A 2 -52.70 -21.36 -12.55
N LYS A 3 -51.93 -21.80 -11.54
CA LYS A 3 -51.13 -20.91 -10.68
C LYS A 3 -50.03 -20.24 -11.52
N ILE A 4 -50.01 -18.91 -11.56
CA ILE A 4 -48.92 -18.14 -12.13
C ILE A 4 -47.68 -18.38 -11.24
N LYS A 5 -46.59 -18.91 -11.82
CA LYS A 5 -45.37 -19.27 -11.06
C LYS A 5 -44.53 -18.05 -10.65
N ARG A 6 -44.70 -16.91 -11.33
CA ARG A 6 -43.97 -15.64 -11.09
C ARG A 6 -44.94 -14.54 -10.66
N ASN A 7 -44.42 -13.52 -9.99
CA ASN A 7 -45.27 -12.38 -9.65
C ASN A 7 -45.64 -11.64 -10.97
N PRO A 8 -46.91 -11.23 -11.19
CA PRO A 8 -47.31 -10.57 -12.42
C PRO A 8 -46.50 -9.31 -12.79
N PHE A 9 -46.02 -8.53 -11.80
CA PHE A 9 -45.14 -7.38 -12.05
C PHE A 9 -43.81 -7.79 -12.70
N GLU A 10 -43.29 -8.97 -12.35
CA GLU A 10 -42.04 -9.52 -12.88
C GLU A 10 -42.17 -9.92 -14.36
N ILE A 11 -43.36 -10.39 -14.77
CA ILE A 11 -43.67 -10.76 -16.17
C ILE A 11 -43.59 -9.53 -17.08
N PHE A 12 -43.95 -8.35 -16.57
CA PHE A 12 -43.83 -7.07 -17.27
C PHE A 12 -42.46 -6.41 -17.12
N GLY A 13 -41.47 -7.08 -16.50
CA GLY A 13 -40.13 -6.53 -16.30
C GLY A 13 -40.05 -5.39 -15.27
N ILE A 14 -41.07 -5.22 -14.44
CA ILE A 14 -41.09 -4.19 -13.40
C ILE A 14 -40.29 -4.71 -12.20
N THR A 15 -39.28 -3.96 -11.76
CA THR A 15 -38.51 -4.31 -10.56
C THR A 15 -39.30 -3.99 -9.29
N PRO A 16 -39.05 -4.70 -8.16
CA PRO A 16 -39.70 -4.36 -6.89
C PRO A 16 -39.46 -2.90 -6.46
N GLN A 17 -38.29 -2.34 -6.79
CA GLN A 17 -37.96 -0.94 -6.48
C GLN A 17 -38.87 0.03 -7.26
N LEU A 18 -39.06 -0.19 -8.55
CA LEU A 18 -39.91 0.65 -9.39
C LEU A 18 -41.40 0.53 -8.98
N ALA A 19 -41.82 -0.66 -8.55
CA ALA A 19 -43.13 -0.86 -7.95
C ALA A 19 -43.30 -0.11 -6.61
N LYS A 20 -42.23 0.13 -5.85
CA LYS A 20 -42.24 0.86 -4.58
C LYS A 20 -42.38 2.37 -4.77
N GLU A 21 -41.65 2.92 -5.74
CA GLU A 21 -41.53 4.36 -5.95
C GLU A 21 -42.77 4.98 -6.62
N LEU A 22 -43.52 4.19 -7.39
CA LEU A 22 -44.67 4.67 -8.13
C LEU A 22 -46.00 4.48 -7.39
N SER A 23 -46.91 5.44 -7.56
CA SER A 23 -48.31 5.29 -7.14
C SER A 23 -48.99 4.17 -7.94
N ASP A 24 -50.00 3.55 -7.35
CA ASP A 24 -50.69 2.39 -7.95
C ASP A 24 -51.28 2.73 -9.33
N GLU A 25 -51.86 3.92 -9.48
CA GLU A 25 -52.39 4.42 -10.75
C GLU A 25 -51.32 4.60 -11.81
N THR A 26 -50.18 5.20 -11.45
CA THR A 26 -49.06 5.42 -12.38
C THR A 26 -48.45 4.09 -12.79
N LEU A 27 -48.26 3.19 -11.83
CA LEU A 27 -47.74 1.86 -12.04
C LEU A 27 -48.65 1.05 -12.99
N TYR A 28 -49.97 1.11 -12.79
CA TYR A 28 -50.92 0.45 -13.68
C TYR A 28 -50.94 1.05 -15.09
N LYS A 29 -50.83 2.38 -15.23
CA LYS A 29 -50.69 3.03 -16.55
C LYS A 29 -49.46 2.54 -17.31
N ILE A 30 -48.32 2.40 -16.63
CA ILE A 30 -47.08 1.85 -17.21
C ILE A 30 -47.28 0.39 -17.62
N ILE A 31 -47.89 -0.43 -16.77
CA ILE A 31 -48.19 -1.83 -17.08
C ILE A 31 -49.10 -1.95 -18.31
N LYS A 32 -50.12 -1.09 -18.42
CA LYS A 32 -51.03 -1.05 -19.57
C LYS A 32 -50.30 -0.68 -20.86
N ALA A 33 -49.34 0.24 -20.79
CA ALA A 33 -48.49 0.60 -21.92
C ALA A 33 -47.57 -0.58 -22.33
N ILE A 34 -46.87 -1.18 -21.36
CA ILE A 34 -45.98 -2.33 -21.59
C ILE A 34 -46.78 -3.52 -22.16
N TYR A 35 -47.94 -3.83 -21.59
CA TYR A 35 -48.83 -4.89 -22.06
C TYR A 35 -49.22 -4.69 -23.52
N ARG A 36 -49.64 -3.49 -23.92
CA ARG A 36 -49.99 -3.19 -25.32
C ARG A 36 -48.81 -3.41 -26.24
N THR A 37 -47.63 -2.91 -25.89
CA THR A 37 -46.42 -3.07 -26.69
C THR A 37 -46.00 -4.53 -26.81
N LEU A 38 -45.99 -5.27 -25.70
CA LEU A 38 -45.60 -6.68 -25.69
C LEU A 38 -46.64 -7.56 -26.41
N GLN A 39 -47.93 -7.28 -26.28
CA GLN A 39 -48.97 -7.96 -27.05
C GLN A 39 -48.82 -7.73 -28.54
N LEU A 40 -48.55 -6.50 -28.98
CA LEU A 40 -48.31 -6.21 -30.40
C LEU A 40 -47.14 -7.00 -30.99
N HIS A 41 -46.14 -7.33 -30.16
CA HIS A 41 -44.95 -8.10 -30.55
C HIS A 41 -45.16 -9.63 -30.48
N TYR A 42 -45.84 -10.12 -29.44
CA TYR A 42 -46.02 -11.55 -29.20
C TYR A 42 -47.36 -12.10 -29.73
N HIS A 43 -48.20 -11.28 -30.39
CA HIS A 43 -49.49 -11.72 -30.90
C HIS A 43 -49.37 -12.91 -31.89
N PRO A 44 -50.18 -13.97 -31.74
CA PRO A 44 -50.16 -15.14 -32.63
C PRO A 44 -50.32 -14.76 -34.11
N ASP A 45 -51.27 -13.86 -34.40
CA ASP A 45 -51.60 -13.44 -35.77
C ASP A 45 -50.46 -12.65 -36.47
N ARG A 46 -49.43 -12.27 -35.71
CA ARG A 46 -48.22 -11.59 -36.24
C ARG A 46 -46.99 -12.50 -36.24
N GLY A 47 -47.18 -13.81 -36.07
CA GLY A 47 -46.08 -14.78 -35.97
C GLY A 47 -45.38 -14.79 -34.61
N GLY A 48 -46.00 -14.20 -33.58
CA GLY A 48 -45.45 -14.15 -32.22
C GLY A 48 -45.64 -15.43 -31.40
N ASP A 49 -45.00 -15.48 -30.24
CA ASP A 49 -45.06 -16.62 -29.33
C ASP A 49 -46.39 -16.67 -28.55
N THR A 50 -47.27 -17.59 -28.95
CA THR A 50 -48.58 -17.85 -28.34
C THR A 50 -48.51 -18.09 -26.83
N LYS A 51 -47.45 -18.72 -26.33
CA LYS A 51 -47.31 -19.02 -24.89
C LYS A 51 -47.03 -17.74 -24.11
N LYS A 52 -46.16 -16.87 -24.63
CA LYS A 52 -45.87 -15.57 -24.03
C LYS A 52 -47.07 -14.63 -24.08
N ALA A 53 -47.81 -14.60 -25.19
CA ALA A 53 -49.04 -13.82 -25.29
C ALA A 53 -50.07 -14.26 -24.24
N LEU A 54 -50.23 -15.58 -24.02
CA LEU A 54 -51.10 -16.10 -22.98
C LEU A 54 -50.60 -15.73 -21.57
N GLU A 55 -49.30 -15.82 -21.31
CA GLU A 55 -48.69 -15.44 -20.03
C GLU A 55 -48.92 -13.95 -19.72
N LEU A 56 -48.75 -13.07 -20.70
CA LEU A 56 -49.02 -11.64 -20.59
C LEU A 56 -50.51 -11.36 -20.31
N ASN A 57 -51.43 -12.06 -20.96
CA ASN A 57 -52.87 -11.91 -20.72
C ASN A 57 -53.26 -12.30 -19.29
N LEU A 58 -52.77 -13.46 -18.84
CA LEU A 58 -53.04 -13.94 -17.48
C LEU A 58 -52.42 -13.02 -16.42
N ALA A 59 -51.21 -12.51 -16.67
CA ALA A 59 -50.56 -11.56 -15.79
C ALA A 59 -51.32 -10.23 -15.73
N PHE A 60 -51.76 -9.69 -16.88
CA PHE A 60 -52.51 -8.44 -16.96
C PHE A 60 -53.85 -8.53 -16.24
N GLU A 61 -54.60 -9.61 -16.43
CA GLU A 61 -55.88 -9.84 -15.72
C GLU A 61 -55.67 -9.96 -14.20
N ALA A 62 -54.59 -10.61 -13.76
CA ALA A 62 -54.28 -10.76 -12.34
C ALA A 62 -53.97 -9.43 -11.62
N ILE A 63 -53.44 -8.44 -12.33
CA ILE A 63 -53.10 -7.09 -11.81
C ILE A 63 -53.93 -5.99 -12.50
N ASN A 64 -55.16 -6.31 -12.88
CA ASN A 64 -56.04 -5.31 -13.45
C ASN A 64 -56.57 -4.39 -12.33
N TYR A 65 -55.93 -3.24 -12.15
CA TYR A 65 -56.31 -2.28 -11.11
C TYR A 65 -57.73 -1.75 -11.29
N GLU A 66 -58.18 -1.54 -12.53
CA GLU A 66 -59.53 -1.05 -12.85
C GLU A 66 -60.62 -2.09 -12.48
N LYS A 67 -60.33 -3.38 -12.64
CA LYS A 67 -61.28 -4.47 -12.32
C LYS A 67 -61.20 -4.94 -10.86
N ASN A 68 -60.00 -5.04 -10.30
CA ASN A 68 -59.77 -5.56 -8.95
C ASN A 68 -58.56 -4.85 -8.27
N PRO A 69 -58.81 -3.69 -7.63
CA PRO A 69 -57.77 -2.96 -6.91
C PRO A 69 -57.12 -3.75 -5.77
N GLN A 70 -57.90 -4.61 -5.09
CA GLN A 70 -57.40 -5.37 -3.93
C GLN A 70 -56.39 -6.43 -4.36
N ALA A 71 -56.63 -7.12 -5.47
CA ALA A 71 -55.68 -8.08 -6.03
C ALA A 71 -54.36 -7.38 -6.44
N PHE A 72 -54.45 -6.20 -7.06
CA PHE A 72 -53.29 -5.39 -7.42
C PHE A 72 -52.42 -5.06 -6.21
N ILE A 73 -53.03 -4.52 -5.15
CA ILE A 73 -52.35 -4.17 -3.90
C ILE A 73 -51.74 -5.41 -3.26
N HIS A 74 -52.45 -6.53 -3.25
CA HIS A 74 -51.96 -7.80 -2.71
C HIS A 74 -50.69 -8.27 -3.45
N TYR A 75 -50.71 -8.31 -4.79
CA TYR A 75 -49.54 -8.67 -5.57
C TYR A 75 -48.37 -7.69 -5.41
N LYS A 76 -48.66 -6.39 -5.28
CA LYS A 76 -47.65 -5.35 -5.06
C LYS A 76 -46.98 -5.55 -3.70
N LYS A 77 -47.77 -5.72 -2.63
CA LYS A 77 -47.27 -5.98 -1.28
C LYS A 77 -46.40 -7.25 -1.22
N ALA A 78 -46.84 -8.35 -1.82
CA ALA A 78 -46.07 -9.58 -1.89
C ALA A 78 -44.76 -9.41 -2.69
N TYR A 79 -44.76 -8.56 -3.72
CA TYR A 79 -43.56 -8.27 -4.51
C TYR A 79 -42.55 -7.42 -3.74
N LEU A 80 -43.04 -6.42 -3.00
CA LEU A 80 -42.22 -5.53 -2.18
C LEU A 80 -41.57 -6.23 -0.99
N GLN A 81 -42.19 -7.28 -0.45
CA GLN A 81 -41.56 -8.10 0.60
C GLN A 81 -40.22 -8.71 0.15
N ARG A 82 -39.97 -8.84 -1.17
CA ARG A 82 -38.67 -9.28 -1.70
C ARG A 82 -37.54 -8.26 -1.48
N LEU A 83 -37.85 -6.96 -1.36
CA LEU A 83 -36.86 -5.91 -1.06
C LEU A 83 -36.33 -5.97 0.37
N SER A 84 -37.03 -6.67 1.28
CA SER A 84 -36.59 -6.85 2.67
C SER A 84 -35.42 -7.84 2.83
N ARG A 85 -35.14 -8.63 1.79
CA ARG A 85 -33.97 -9.51 1.77
C ARG A 85 -32.74 -8.64 1.52
N LYS A 86 -31.67 -8.81 2.30
CA LYS A 86 -30.35 -8.22 2.01
C LYS A 86 -30.07 -8.42 0.52
N THR A 87 -30.02 -7.32 -0.21
CA THR A 87 -29.68 -7.36 -1.63
C THR A 87 -28.17 -7.22 -1.75
N LEU A 88 -27.60 -7.75 -2.83
CA LEU A 88 -26.19 -7.51 -3.16
C LEU A 88 -25.85 -6.02 -3.13
N LYS A 89 -26.78 -5.14 -3.51
CA LYS A 89 -26.61 -3.68 -3.43
C LYS A 89 -26.42 -3.17 -1.99
N THR A 90 -27.21 -3.68 -1.03
CA THR A 90 -27.02 -3.32 0.38
C THR A 90 -25.70 -3.84 0.93
N GLU A 91 -25.26 -5.04 0.52
CA GLU A 91 -23.96 -5.58 0.92
C GLU A 91 -22.80 -4.78 0.31
N LEU A 92 -22.90 -4.40 -0.96
CA LEU A 92 -21.93 -3.52 -1.61
C LEU A 92 -21.80 -2.19 -0.87
N ASN A 93 -22.92 -1.54 -0.55
CA ASN A 93 -22.88 -0.27 0.19
C ASN A 93 -22.23 -0.43 1.58
N ILE A 94 -22.51 -1.53 2.28
CA ILE A 94 -21.88 -1.81 3.58
C ILE A 94 -20.38 -2.05 3.43
N LEU A 95 -19.97 -2.83 2.43
CA LEU A 95 -18.58 -3.12 2.12
C LEU A 95 -17.81 -1.84 1.77
N GLU A 96 -18.39 -0.97 0.94
CA GLU A 96 -17.81 0.34 0.60
C GLU A 96 -17.64 1.23 1.84
N GLN A 97 -18.62 1.27 2.73
CA GLN A 97 -18.50 2.01 3.99
C GLN A 97 -17.40 1.45 4.89
N ASN A 98 -17.30 0.13 4.99
CA ASN A 98 -16.25 -0.52 5.77
C ASN A 98 -14.86 -0.27 5.18
N LEU A 99 -14.72 -0.31 3.86
CA LEU A 99 -13.46 0.01 3.18
C LEU A 99 -13.03 1.44 3.51
N ARG A 100 -13.94 2.42 3.38
CA ARG A 100 -13.64 3.82 3.75
C ARG A 100 -13.17 3.96 5.20
N LYS A 101 -13.83 3.27 6.14
CA LYS A 101 -13.44 3.27 7.56
C LYS A 101 -12.05 2.65 7.76
N LEU A 102 -11.79 1.50 7.14
CA LEU A 102 -10.51 0.81 7.26
C LEU A 102 -9.36 1.63 6.66
N THR A 103 -9.56 2.24 5.50
CA THR A 103 -8.57 3.13 4.88
C THR A 103 -8.29 4.33 5.78
N TYR A 104 -9.32 4.95 6.36
CA TYR A 104 -9.14 6.06 7.30
C TYR A 104 -8.32 5.63 8.54
N HIS A 105 -8.66 4.50 9.16
CA HIS A 105 -7.91 4.00 10.31
C HIS A 105 -6.48 3.61 9.96
N GLN A 106 -6.25 3.06 8.77
CA GLN A 106 -4.91 2.72 8.30
C GLN A 106 -4.04 3.99 8.15
N GLU A 107 -4.54 5.04 7.51
CA GLU A 107 -3.81 6.30 7.36
C GLU A 107 -3.54 6.94 8.72
N LEU A 108 -4.53 6.94 9.62
CA LEU A 108 -4.35 7.45 10.98
C LEU A 108 -3.29 6.65 11.76
N LEU A 109 -3.28 5.33 11.64
CA LEU A 109 -2.28 4.48 12.29
C LEU A 109 -0.87 4.74 11.75
N LYS A 110 -0.71 4.89 10.43
CA LYS A 110 0.58 5.25 9.81
C LYS A 110 1.10 6.58 10.37
N GLU A 111 0.24 7.58 10.47
CA GLU A 111 0.62 8.89 11.02
C GLU A 111 1.02 8.80 12.49
N ARG A 112 0.22 8.12 13.31
CA ARG A 112 0.54 7.92 14.74
C ARG A 112 1.81 7.13 14.95
N PHE A 113 2.03 6.09 14.15
CA PHE A 113 3.26 5.31 14.20
C PHE A 113 4.47 6.13 13.76
N TRP A 114 4.34 6.97 12.73
CA TRP A 114 5.39 7.93 12.37
C TRP A 114 5.71 8.90 13.51
N GLN A 115 4.68 9.49 14.14
CA GLN A 115 4.87 10.39 15.29
C GLN A 115 5.58 9.68 16.46
N PHE A 116 5.31 8.39 16.65
CA PHE A 116 6.01 7.56 17.63
C PHE A 116 7.50 7.39 17.26
N LEU A 117 7.80 6.99 16.02
CA LEU A 117 9.18 6.80 15.54
C LEU A 117 9.99 8.10 15.60
N GLU A 118 9.35 9.23 15.29
CA GLU A 118 9.99 10.53 15.36
C GLU A 118 10.33 10.92 16.80
N LYS A 119 9.53 10.55 17.80
CA LYS A 119 9.75 10.95 19.20
C LYS A 119 10.60 9.97 20.00
N ASN A 120 10.52 8.67 19.72
CA ASN A 120 11.12 7.62 20.55
C ASN A 120 12.46 7.09 20.03
N PHE A 121 13.51 7.90 20.22
CA PHE A 121 14.90 7.42 20.05
C PHE A 121 15.32 6.36 21.09
N GLN A 122 14.53 6.18 22.16
CA GLN A 122 14.85 5.29 23.28
C GLN A 122 14.87 3.80 22.91
N TYR A 123 14.29 3.40 21.77
CA TYR A 123 14.22 1.99 21.34
C TYR A 123 15.61 1.36 21.15
N LEU A 124 16.63 2.16 20.83
CA LEU A 124 17.99 1.64 20.77
C LEU A 124 18.41 1.04 22.11
N LYS A 125 18.01 1.62 23.25
CA LYS A 125 18.44 1.15 24.58
C LYS A 125 17.97 -0.27 24.87
N ASP A 126 16.79 -0.64 24.36
CA ASP A 126 16.21 -1.97 24.54
C ASP A 126 16.89 -3.04 23.65
N LEU A 127 17.69 -2.63 22.65
CA LEU A 127 18.43 -3.54 21.77
C LEU A 127 19.73 -4.08 22.41
N TYR A 128 20.16 -3.54 23.54
CA TYR A 128 21.44 -3.91 24.15
C TYR A 128 21.26 -4.83 25.36
N ARG A 129 22.15 -5.81 25.46
CA ARG A 129 22.44 -6.49 26.72
C ARG A 129 23.47 -5.68 27.49
N GLU A 130 23.35 -5.65 28.81
CA GLU A 130 24.34 -4.99 29.67
C GLU A 130 25.77 -5.48 29.34
N GLY A 131 26.68 -4.54 29.08
CA GLY A 131 28.08 -4.84 28.76
C GLY A 131 28.38 -5.16 27.29
N PHE A 132 27.39 -5.15 26.40
CA PHE A 132 27.55 -5.41 24.97
C PHE A 132 27.08 -4.24 24.10
N VAL A 133 27.68 -4.11 22.92
CA VAL A 133 27.23 -3.20 21.86
C VAL A 133 26.96 -3.98 20.58
N LEU A 134 26.04 -3.47 19.76
CA LEU A 134 25.60 -4.17 18.55
C LEU A 134 26.40 -3.69 17.34
N LYS A 135 27.16 -4.60 16.74
CA LYS A 135 27.87 -4.38 15.47
C LYS A 135 27.08 -4.98 14.32
N VAL A 136 26.85 -4.18 13.28
CA VAL A 136 26.06 -4.55 12.11
C VAL A 136 26.89 -4.36 10.85
N LYS A 137 27.01 -5.43 10.07
CA LYS A 137 27.63 -5.40 8.75
C LYS A 137 26.53 -5.27 7.70
N LEU A 138 26.62 -4.23 6.88
CA LEU A 138 25.66 -3.91 5.85
C LEU A 138 26.28 -4.02 4.45
N LEU A 139 25.47 -4.41 3.48
CA LEU A 139 25.73 -4.22 2.06
C LEU A 139 25.11 -2.89 1.60
N ASP A 140 25.92 -2.01 1.05
CA ASP A 140 25.49 -0.77 0.40
C ASP A 140 24.91 -1.06 -0.98
N ILE A 141 23.62 -1.32 -1.01
CA ILE A 141 22.90 -1.72 -2.22
C ILE A 141 22.84 -0.60 -3.24
N ILE A 142 22.75 0.66 -2.80
CA ILE A 142 22.67 1.80 -3.71
C ILE A 142 23.99 1.95 -4.47
N SER A 143 25.12 1.90 -3.75
CA SER A 143 26.44 1.86 -4.38
C SER A 143 26.61 0.64 -5.29
N HIS A 144 26.12 -0.54 -4.86
CA HIS A 144 26.17 -1.73 -5.70
C HIS A 144 25.41 -1.54 -7.02
N ILE A 145 24.19 -1.01 -6.99
CA ILE A 145 23.38 -0.78 -8.20
C ILE A 145 24.04 0.27 -9.09
N ASN A 146 24.45 1.41 -8.52
CA ASN A 146 25.01 2.52 -9.29
C ASN A 146 26.35 2.18 -9.96
N TYR A 147 27.17 1.31 -9.34
CA TYR A 147 28.57 1.11 -9.75
C TYR A 147 28.93 -0.33 -10.16
N SER A 148 28.00 -1.28 -10.12
CA SER A 148 28.27 -2.69 -10.48
C SER A 148 28.82 -2.87 -11.90
N ASP A 149 28.39 -2.04 -12.84
CA ASP A 149 28.80 -2.11 -14.24
C ASP A 149 30.14 -1.40 -14.54
N TYR A 150 30.73 -0.69 -13.57
CA TYR A 150 31.95 0.08 -13.81
C TYR A 150 33.21 -0.82 -13.76
N PRO A 151 33.98 -0.92 -14.88
CA PRO A 151 35.23 -1.68 -14.91
C PRO A 151 36.30 -0.96 -14.08
N GLY A 152 36.45 -1.36 -12.81
CA GLY A 152 37.35 -0.72 -11.86
C GLY A 152 36.81 -0.72 -10.42
N PHE A 153 35.49 -0.81 -10.27
CA PHE A 153 34.80 -0.95 -8.98
C PHE A 153 34.92 -2.37 -8.37
N LYS A 154 35.95 -3.12 -8.78
CA LYS A 154 36.20 -4.53 -8.38
C LYS A 154 36.65 -4.69 -6.92
N LYS A 155 36.86 -3.61 -6.18
CA LYS A 155 37.15 -3.72 -4.74
C LYS A 155 35.85 -3.94 -3.99
N LYS A 156 35.39 -5.21 -3.93
CA LYS A 156 34.21 -5.67 -3.16
C LYS A 156 34.09 -5.01 -1.77
N LYS A 157 35.23 -4.71 -1.12
CA LYS A 157 35.30 -4.02 0.19
C LYS A 157 34.64 -2.63 0.22
N GLN A 158 34.52 -1.92 -0.90
CA GLN A 158 33.89 -0.59 -0.95
C GLN A 158 32.37 -0.62 -0.80
N LEU A 159 31.74 -1.78 -1.02
CA LEU A 159 30.29 -1.96 -0.95
C LEU A 159 29.79 -2.32 0.44
N PHE A 160 30.67 -2.46 1.42
CA PHE A 160 30.27 -2.82 2.77
C PHE A 160 30.33 -1.60 3.69
N LYS A 161 29.35 -1.50 4.56
CA LYS A 161 29.32 -0.54 5.66
C LYS A 161 29.32 -1.31 6.97
N GLU A 162 29.98 -0.77 7.98
CA GLU A 162 29.87 -1.26 9.36
C GLU A 162 29.21 -0.18 10.21
N LEU A 163 28.17 -0.55 10.94
CA LEU A 163 27.54 0.28 11.94
C LEU A 163 27.78 -0.32 13.32
N ILE A 164 28.16 0.49 14.29
CA ILE A 164 28.19 0.11 15.70
C ILE A 164 27.17 0.98 16.42
N PHE A 165 26.16 0.33 16.97
CA PHE A 165 25.10 0.98 17.72
C PHE A 165 25.51 1.02 19.19
N THR A 166 25.41 2.20 19.80
CA THR A 166 25.57 2.41 21.25
C THR A 166 24.27 3.01 21.81
N PRO A 167 24.06 3.00 23.14
CA PRO A 167 22.85 3.54 23.75
C PRO A 167 22.47 4.96 23.30
N ASP A 168 23.46 5.79 22.99
CA ASP A 168 23.26 7.21 22.70
C ASP A 168 23.72 7.63 21.30
N THR A 169 24.54 6.84 20.62
CA THR A 169 25.17 7.22 19.34
C THR A 169 25.36 6.06 18.38
N ILE A 170 25.63 6.37 17.11
CA ILE A 170 25.93 5.38 16.08
C ILE A 170 27.28 5.72 15.46
N LEU A 171 28.19 4.74 15.43
CA LEU A 171 29.42 4.85 14.66
C LEU A 171 29.23 4.20 13.30
N LYS A 172 29.63 4.88 12.23
CA LYS A 172 29.54 4.40 10.86
C LYS A 172 30.91 4.36 10.21
N LYS A 173 31.24 3.23 9.59
CA LYS A 173 32.43 3.04 8.75
C LYS A 173 31.98 2.62 7.36
N ALA A 174 32.39 3.35 6.33
CA ALA A 174 31.97 3.08 4.95
C ALA A 174 33.16 2.62 4.09
N GLY A 175 33.02 1.46 3.45
CA GLY A 175 33.96 0.95 2.47
C GLY A 175 35.36 0.68 3.02
N ILE A 176 36.38 1.25 2.36
CA ILE A 176 37.79 1.08 2.72
C ILE A 176 38.23 2.09 3.80
N ASN A 177 37.39 3.09 4.12
CA ASN A 177 37.77 4.11 5.10
C ASN A 177 38.12 3.43 6.43
N PRO A 178 39.35 3.59 6.96
CA PRO A 178 39.75 2.95 8.20
C PRO A 178 39.06 3.56 9.42
N LYS A 179 38.52 4.78 9.32
CA LYS A 179 37.95 5.53 10.45
C LYS A 179 36.44 5.38 10.56
N PHE A 180 35.96 5.39 11.81
CA PHE A 180 34.55 5.53 12.12
C PHE A 180 34.15 7.00 12.18
N ILE A 181 32.96 7.30 11.67
CA ILE A 181 32.30 8.60 11.77
C ILE A 181 31.21 8.49 12.83
N LEU A 182 31.20 9.43 13.76
CA LEU A 182 30.15 9.53 14.77
C LEU A 182 28.92 10.22 14.17
N LEU A 183 27.78 9.53 14.15
CA LEU A 183 26.51 10.09 13.74
C LEU A 183 25.73 10.55 14.97
N LYS A 184 25.53 11.87 15.07
CA LYS A 184 24.66 12.49 16.08
C LYS A 184 23.26 12.66 15.50
N ASN A 185 22.22 12.54 16.33
CA ASN A 185 20.82 12.77 15.96
C ASN A 185 20.28 11.87 14.82
N TYR A 186 21.00 10.82 14.43
CA TYR A 186 20.59 9.92 13.37
C TYR A 186 19.70 8.82 13.95
N ARG A 187 18.40 8.86 13.65
CA ARG A 187 17.40 8.00 14.28
C ARG A 187 17.20 6.74 13.46
N LEU A 188 17.41 5.58 14.07
CA LEU A 188 17.03 4.30 13.49
C LEU A 188 15.50 4.21 13.48
N LEU A 189 14.91 4.03 12.29
CA LEU A 189 13.47 3.79 12.18
C LEU A 189 13.13 2.31 12.36
N GLY A 190 14.02 1.43 11.89
CA GLY A 190 13.84 -0.01 11.95
C GLY A 190 14.32 -0.68 10.68
N SER A 191 13.92 -1.93 10.50
CA SER A 191 14.28 -2.76 9.36
C SER A 191 13.06 -3.34 8.64
N VAL A 192 13.21 -3.59 7.34
CA VAL A 192 12.19 -4.24 6.51
C VAL A 192 12.81 -5.47 5.86
N ARG A 193 12.16 -6.62 6.01
CA ARG A 193 12.69 -7.85 5.40
C ARG A 193 12.82 -7.70 3.88
N ARG A 194 13.89 -8.29 3.33
CA ARG A 194 14.24 -8.16 1.91
C ARG A 194 13.12 -8.59 0.95
N ASP A 195 12.31 -9.56 1.36
CA ASP A 195 11.22 -10.15 0.58
C ASP A 195 9.96 -9.28 0.49
N TYR A 196 9.84 -8.21 1.30
CA TYR A 196 8.65 -7.36 1.27
C TYR A 196 8.75 -6.16 0.34
N ILE A 197 9.97 -5.71 0.00
CA ILE A 197 10.16 -4.48 -0.77
C ILE A 197 11.33 -4.57 -1.76
N GLU A 198 11.19 -3.83 -2.86
CA GLU A 198 12.28 -3.49 -3.79
C GLU A 198 12.66 -2.02 -3.63
N PRO A 199 13.61 -1.67 -2.75
CA PRO A 199 13.83 -0.28 -2.35
C PRO A 199 14.31 0.59 -3.52
N TRP A 200 15.05 0.05 -4.49
CA TRP A 200 15.56 0.80 -5.65
C TRP A 200 14.45 1.35 -6.55
N ALA A 201 13.25 0.78 -6.53
CA ALA A 201 12.10 1.32 -7.24
C ALA A 201 11.56 2.59 -6.58
N LEU A 202 11.85 2.80 -5.29
CA LEU A 202 11.29 3.87 -4.46
C LEU A 202 12.30 4.99 -4.15
N MET A 203 13.59 4.76 -4.39
CA MET A 203 14.64 5.76 -4.13
C MET A 203 14.58 6.91 -5.14
N GLU A 204 15.01 8.09 -4.67
CA GLU A 204 15.16 9.26 -5.53
C GLU A 204 16.29 9.05 -6.55
N ARG A 205 16.14 9.67 -7.72
CA ARG A 205 17.09 9.54 -8.84
C ARG A 205 17.65 10.89 -9.24
N THR A 206 18.90 10.89 -9.65
CA THR A 206 19.55 12.04 -10.30
C THR A 206 20.12 11.61 -11.64
N LEU A 207 19.89 12.44 -12.66
CA LEU A 207 20.54 12.25 -13.95
C LEU A 207 21.94 12.83 -13.88
N LYS A 208 22.95 12.01 -14.16
CA LYS A 208 24.35 12.45 -14.29
C LYS A 208 24.94 11.74 -15.51
N GLU A 209 25.53 12.50 -16.43
CA GLU A 209 26.20 11.95 -17.62
C GLU A 209 25.31 10.97 -18.39
N GLU A 210 24.05 11.35 -18.63
CA GLU A 210 23.04 10.54 -19.34
C GLU A 210 22.65 9.21 -18.66
N LYS A 211 23.11 8.96 -17.43
CA LYS A 211 22.73 7.80 -16.60
C LYS A 211 21.96 8.23 -15.36
N PHE A 212 21.00 7.41 -14.95
CA PHE A 212 20.30 7.60 -13.68
C PHE A 212 21.12 6.99 -12.54
N PHE A 213 21.42 7.81 -11.54
CA PHE A 213 22.01 7.40 -10.27
C PHE A 213 20.95 7.43 -9.19
N LEU A 214 20.84 6.32 -8.45
CA LEU A 214 20.00 6.25 -7.26
C LEU A 214 20.67 7.01 -6.11
N LYS A 215 19.87 7.75 -5.37
CA LYS A 215 20.26 8.32 -4.08
C LYS A 215 20.00 7.29 -2.98
N ASP A 216 20.66 7.49 -1.84
CA ASP A 216 20.51 6.69 -0.64
C ASP A 216 19.32 7.11 0.23
N TYR A 217 18.42 7.92 -0.31
CA TYR A 217 17.20 8.33 0.36
C TYR A 217 15.97 8.28 -0.54
N LEU A 218 14.82 8.19 0.11
CA LEU A 218 13.49 8.38 -0.48
C LEU A 218 12.74 9.50 0.23
N LYS A 219 11.67 9.99 -0.39
CA LYS A 219 10.75 10.95 0.25
C LYS A 219 9.99 10.30 1.40
N LYS A 220 9.77 11.07 2.47
CA LYS A 220 8.96 10.67 3.62
C LYS A 220 7.58 10.18 3.21
N GLU A 221 6.91 10.88 2.29
CA GLU A 221 5.58 10.49 1.79
C GLU A 221 5.60 9.08 1.15
N THR A 222 6.60 8.79 0.32
CA THR A 222 6.79 7.47 -0.29
C THR A 222 7.03 6.40 0.78
N PHE A 223 7.82 6.72 1.81
CA PHE A 223 8.07 5.80 2.93
C PHE A 223 6.79 5.48 3.70
N LEU A 224 5.98 6.49 4.04
CA LEU A 224 4.71 6.32 4.75
C LEU A 224 3.68 5.55 3.92
N LYS A 225 3.70 5.71 2.60
CA LYS A 225 2.74 5.04 1.73
C LYS A 225 3.09 3.57 1.52
N GLU A 226 4.35 3.28 1.20
CA GLU A 226 4.77 2.00 0.64
C GLU A 226 5.55 1.12 1.64
N ILE A 227 6.23 1.70 2.64
CA ILE A 227 7.22 0.98 3.46
C ILE A 227 6.79 0.82 4.92
N ILE A 228 6.18 1.85 5.52
CA ILE A 228 5.95 1.91 6.98
C ILE A 228 5.17 0.70 7.54
N MET A 229 4.28 0.10 6.75
CA MET A 229 3.47 -1.07 7.16
C MET A 229 4.31 -2.34 7.35
N PHE A 230 5.50 -2.41 6.73
CA PHE A 230 6.40 -3.55 6.80
C PHE A 230 7.58 -3.31 7.75
N LEU A 231 7.65 -2.12 8.36
CA LEU A 231 8.74 -1.73 9.24
C LEU A 231 8.66 -2.49 10.55
N ALA A 232 9.69 -3.30 10.82
CA ALA A 232 9.92 -3.91 12.11
C ALA A 232 10.93 -3.07 12.89
N PRO A 233 10.70 -2.81 14.19
CA PRO A 233 11.63 -2.01 14.97
C PRO A 233 12.95 -2.77 15.24
N GLU A 234 12.91 -4.10 15.27
CA GLU A 234 14.08 -4.95 15.43
C GLU A 234 15.00 -4.93 14.20
N ILE A 235 16.31 -5.01 14.41
CA ILE A 235 17.29 -5.22 13.35
C ILE A 235 17.45 -6.73 13.15
N ARG A 236 17.17 -7.21 11.94
CA ARG A 236 17.31 -8.63 11.59
C ARG A 236 18.33 -8.84 10.49
N GLY A 237 18.84 -10.06 10.36
CA GLY A 237 19.60 -10.45 9.18
C GLY A 237 18.71 -10.43 7.93
N ASN A 238 19.29 -10.10 6.78
CA ASN A 238 18.59 -10.06 5.49
C ASN A 238 17.39 -9.08 5.46
N SER A 239 17.53 -7.94 6.13
CA SER A 239 16.57 -6.83 6.08
C SER A 239 17.24 -5.52 5.68
N TYR A 240 16.51 -4.66 5.00
CA TYR A 240 16.90 -3.28 4.69
C TYR A 240 16.77 -2.40 5.93
N LEU A 241 17.75 -1.55 6.17
CA LEU A 241 17.82 -0.70 7.36
C LEU A 241 17.53 0.76 7.02
N PHE A 242 16.57 1.36 7.71
CA PHE A 242 16.09 2.72 7.44
C PHE A 242 16.38 3.69 8.59
N PHE A 243 16.75 4.92 8.21
CA PHE A 243 17.11 5.98 9.13
C PHE A 243 16.42 7.30 8.81
N TYR A 244 16.30 8.12 9.84
CA TYR A 244 15.72 9.45 9.78
C TYR A 244 16.67 10.47 10.40
N HIS A 245 16.86 11.58 9.69
CA HIS A 245 17.64 12.71 10.19
C HIS A 245 16.71 13.90 10.44
N PRO A 246 16.58 14.40 11.68
CA PRO A 246 15.67 15.50 12.01
C PRO A 246 15.92 16.80 11.24
N SER A 247 17.17 17.09 10.86
CA SER A 247 17.49 18.28 10.03
C SER A 247 16.98 18.17 8.59
N GLU A 248 16.62 16.97 8.12
CA GLU A 248 16.11 16.73 6.77
C GLU A 248 14.79 15.94 6.84
N PRO A 249 13.72 16.55 7.39
CA PRO A 249 12.51 15.85 7.80
C PRO A 249 11.72 15.22 6.64
N GLN A 250 12.03 15.61 5.41
CA GLN A 250 11.40 15.09 4.19
C GLN A 250 12.11 13.86 3.60
N LYS A 251 13.26 13.47 4.16
CA LYS A 251 14.09 12.39 3.63
C LYS A 251 14.19 11.23 4.61
N ILE A 252 14.12 10.02 4.07
CA ILE A 252 14.35 8.77 4.80
C ILE A 252 15.48 8.03 4.11
N TYR A 253 16.52 7.71 4.87
CA TYR A 253 17.75 7.14 4.36
C TYR A 253 17.72 5.62 4.43
N LEU A 254 18.16 4.97 3.35
CA LEU A 254 18.43 3.53 3.29
C LEU A 254 19.92 3.31 3.48
N GLU A 255 20.32 2.80 4.65
CA GLU A 255 21.75 2.58 4.91
C GLU A 255 22.30 1.35 4.19
N GLY A 256 21.51 0.30 4.08
CA GLY A 256 21.89 -0.92 3.37
C GLY A 256 21.09 -2.15 3.79
N LEU A 257 21.50 -3.31 3.27
CA LEU A 257 20.98 -4.61 3.65
C LEU A 257 21.85 -5.24 4.73
N VAL A 258 21.22 -5.64 5.83
CA VAL A 258 21.90 -6.33 6.94
C VAL A 258 22.39 -7.70 6.49
N LEU A 259 23.70 -7.90 6.55
CA LEU A 259 24.35 -9.18 6.26
C LEU A 259 24.61 -9.97 7.53
N LYS A 260 25.08 -9.28 8.58
CA LYS A 260 25.47 -9.92 9.83
C LYS A 260 25.25 -8.98 11.02
N LEU A 261 24.81 -9.59 12.11
CA LEU A 261 24.66 -8.99 13.43
C LEU A 261 25.66 -9.68 14.37
N GLU A 262 26.47 -8.89 15.07
CA GLU A 262 27.49 -9.36 16.01
C GLU A 262 27.33 -8.56 17.30
N GLU A 263 27.15 -9.22 18.44
CA GLU A 263 27.31 -8.58 19.75
C GLU A 263 28.81 -8.56 20.07
N ILE A 264 29.35 -7.38 20.37
CA ILE A 264 30.75 -7.21 20.79
C ILE A 264 30.80 -6.64 22.20
N THR A 265 31.84 -6.97 22.94
CA THR A 265 32.01 -6.51 24.33
C THR A 265 32.37 -5.02 24.37
N GLN A 266 32.07 -4.35 25.49
CA GLN A 266 32.50 -2.97 25.71
C GLN A 266 34.02 -2.79 25.61
N LEU A 267 34.82 -3.79 26.00
CA LEU A 267 36.28 -3.73 25.89
C LEU A 267 36.72 -3.71 24.42
N GLU A 268 36.19 -4.62 23.59
CA GLU A 268 36.45 -4.64 22.15
C GLU A 268 36.01 -3.33 21.47
N PHE A 269 34.89 -2.77 21.92
CA PHE A 269 34.42 -1.46 21.45
C PHE A 269 35.39 -0.32 21.78
N LEU A 270 35.90 -0.27 23.01
CA LEU A 270 36.90 0.73 23.42
C LEU A 270 38.20 0.58 22.63
N GLU A 271 38.63 -0.64 22.32
CA GLU A 271 39.78 -0.87 21.45
C GLU A 271 39.55 -0.33 20.04
N ILE A 272 38.35 -0.52 19.46
CA ILE A 272 37.99 0.02 18.15
C ILE A 272 38.06 1.56 18.18
N LEU A 273 37.51 2.18 19.22
CA LEU A 273 37.56 3.64 19.39
C LEU A 273 39.00 4.19 19.50
N GLN A 274 39.89 3.47 20.19
CA GLN A 274 41.29 3.88 20.37
C GLN A 274 42.13 3.69 19.09
N LYS A 275 41.91 2.59 18.37
CA LYS A 275 42.67 2.23 17.15
C LYS A 275 42.16 2.94 15.90
N GLU A 276 40.87 3.24 15.82
CA GLU A 276 40.20 3.78 14.63
C GLU A 276 39.61 5.17 14.95
N THR A 277 40.47 6.18 14.98
CA THR A 277 40.19 7.57 15.41
C THR A 277 38.90 8.14 14.81
N ILE A 278 38.04 8.70 15.67
CA ILE A 278 36.81 9.42 15.29
C ILE A 278 37.21 10.78 14.69
N GLU A 279 36.85 11.04 13.43
CA GLU A 279 36.76 12.42 12.95
C GLU A 279 35.43 13.00 13.42
N GLY A 280 35.49 13.90 14.41
CA GLY A 280 34.36 14.72 14.79
C GLY A 280 34.12 15.76 13.69
N HIS A 281 33.15 15.51 12.82
CA HIS A 281 32.63 16.53 11.93
C HIS A 281 31.31 17.05 12.51
N GLU A 282 31.33 18.30 12.94
CA GLU A 282 30.15 19.16 12.84
C GLU A 282 29.82 19.33 11.35
N ASP A 283 28.53 19.40 11.06
CA ASP A 283 27.88 19.45 9.75
C ASP A 283 28.70 20.08 8.61
N GLU A 284 29.22 19.25 7.70
CA GLU A 284 29.48 19.66 6.31
C GLU A 284 29.51 18.42 5.40
N ARG A 285 28.34 17.88 4.98
CA ARG A 285 28.24 17.08 3.73
C ARG A 285 26.90 17.29 3.01
N THR A 286 26.67 18.51 2.53
CA THR A 286 26.25 18.66 1.13
C THR A 286 27.45 18.42 0.26
N GLN A 287 27.67 17.18 -0.15
CA GLN A 287 28.34 16.83 -1.40
C GLN A 287 28.15 15.32 -1.58
N GLY A 288 27.77 14.95 -2.82
CA GLY A 288 27.80 13.57 -3.24
C GLY A 288 29.17 12.96 -2.94
N LEU A 289 29.22 11.63 -2.95
CA LEU A 289 30.45 10.82 -2.96
C LEU A 289 31.66 11.63 -3.44
N PRO A 290 32.78 11.66 -2.69
CA PRO A 290 33.95 12.44 -3.09
C PRO A 290 34.28 12.11 -4.55
N PRO A 291 34.65 13.11 -5.37
CA PRO A 291 35.18 12.80 -6.69
C PRO A 291 36.31 11.80 -6.48
N LEU A 292 36.09 10.59 -6.98
CA LEU A 292 37.15 9.62 -7.14
C LEU A 292 38.03 10.20 -8.24
N ASP A 293 38.99 11.06 -7.86
CA ASP A 293 40.13 11.43 -8.69
C ASP A 293 40.99 10.17 -8.86
N ILE A 294 40.50 9.27 -9.68
CA ILE A 294 41.29 8.18 -10.25
C ILE A 294 41.94 8.82 -11.48
N PRO A 295 43.26 9.05 -11.50
CA PRO A 295 43.92 9.47 -12.72
C PRO A 295 43.70 8.37 -13.75
N PHE A 296 42.97 8.69 -14.82
CA PHE A 296 42.80 7.80 -15.95
C PHE A 296 44.16 7.54 -16.60
N PRO A 297 44.47 6.30 -17.01
CA PRO A 297 45.63 6.04 -17.84
C PRO A 297 45.44 6.80 -19.15
N GLN A 298 46.34 7.73 -19.44
CA GLN A 298 46.43 8.34 -20.76
C GLN A 298 46.65 7.20 -21.76
N HIS A 299 45.67 7.02 -22.65
CA HIS A 299 45.88 6.23 -23.85
C HIS A 299 47.04 6.87 -24.60
N LYS A 300 48.18 6.18 -24.62
CA LYS A 300 49.20 6.39 -25.64
C LYS A 300 48.66 5.76 -26.92
N ASP A 301 48.80 6.55 -27.98
CA ASP A 301 48.25 6.40 -29.34
C ASP A 301 48.22 4.98 -29.91
#